data_AF-A0A7R8L6P6-F1
#
_entry.id   AF-A0A7R8L6P6-F1
#
_cell.length_a   1.000
_cell.length_b   1.000
_cell.length_c   1.000
_cell.angle_alpha   90.00
_cell.angle_beta   90.00
_cell.angle_gamma   90.00
#
_symmetry.space_group_name_H-M   'P 1'
#
loop_
_entity.id
_entity.type
_entity.pdbx_description
1 polymer ?
#
loop_
_entity_poly.entity_id
_entity_poly.type
_entity_poly.pdbx_seq_one_letter_code
_entity_poly.pdbx_strand_id
1 'polypeptide(L)'
;MSQGWRPPAIAFVGRSGAGKTTLLCSVLRILRAKGIRVAAIKHAHKGFEIDYPGKDSRRLREAGANPVLLVGPTRLARIEELAPPREPEIAEAIALLGPTPVDLLLIEGFRAEGVPKIELFVPSLGQLFCRNDPDLLAVASEGDGAVLPEGVLSFDRNDAEGIAALILRACGLFPRSDGGCRGSASTPKGAIPLKEARRKLREAMAADRPNAAEEVSLSQSAGRVLARDLVSPFDLPLAPTAAMDGYAVRASELGEEGRAFSVAGTAAAGAPFAGVPPEGSCVRIFTGAVLPEGTDLVIPQEEVVLHGDRVILPAGRRAGENVRARGESFLRGQELLRAGTRIGPGALALLAAAGQDTVPVYPKLRVGLLCTGRELRPVGAPLRHGEIYDSNRAFLSSALAELGVVLVDEGIVDDDSRVLEERLDALAEKADLLVTTGGVSAGESDYVGKLLAERNAVVIRQIAVKPGRPFLFARWRGKPLFGLPGTPAAVFVLYYDLIRPRVRSAMGEREPVERARLPALSRIPKKAGRTEYWAGRLALGTKGEAAFAPVSTVDAAGFLPAAAADLLALLPEESECVEVGEPVEVIFLPK
;
A
#
# COMPACT_ATOMS: atom_id res chain seq x y z
N MET A 1 -15.18 26.39 2.88
CA MET A 1 -14.31 26.64 4.04
C MET A 1 -14.24 25.35 4.83
N SER A 2 -13.10 24.67 4.76
CA SER A 2 -12.84 23.38 5.40
C SER A 2 -13.11 23.44 6.90
N GLN A 3 -13.92 22.53 7.43
CA GLN A 3 -13.96 22.31 8.88
C GLN A 3 -12.57 21.82 9.30
N GLY A 4 -11.76 22.75 9.79
CA GLY A 4 -10.43 22.47 10.31
C GLY A 4 -10.54 21.46 11.45
N TRP A 5 -9.66 20.46 11.41
CA TRP A 5 -9.45 19.50 12.49
C TRP A 5 -9.45 20.22 13.86
N ARG A 6 -10.33 19.80 14.78
CA ARG A 6 -10.31 20.22 16.19
C ARG A 6 -10.10 18.97 17.05
N PRO A 7 -9.01 18.87 17.83
CA PRO A 7 -8.88 17.76 18.77
C PRO A 7 -10.02 17.81 19.79
N PRO A 8 -10.47 16.68 20.35
CA PRO A 8 -11.43 16.68 21.44
C PRO A 8 -10.87 17.49 22.62
N ALA A 9 -11.75 18.21 23.33
CA ALA A 9 -11.38 19.10 24.42
C ALA A 9 -12.20 18.82 25.68
N ILE A 10 -11.55 18.82 26.85
CA ILE A 10 -12.19 18.69 28.16
C ILE A 10 -11.76 19.84 29.07
N ALA A 11 -12.73 20.54 29.66
CA ALA A 11 -12.49 21.62 30.61
C ALA A 11 -12.51 21.15 32.07
N PHE A 12 -11.62 21.70 32.89
CA PHE A 12 -11.54 21.55 34.34
C PHE A 12 -11.97 22.88 34.97
N VAL A 13 -13.14 22.86 35.62
CA VAL A 13 -13.78 24.04 36.22
C VAL A 13 -13.92 23.86 37.72
N GLY A 14 -14.14 24.95 38.47
CA GLY A 14 -14.20 24.91 39.93
C GLY A 14 -13.67 26.19 40.57
N ARG A 15 -13.95 26.38 41.87
CA ARG A 15 -13.61 27.61 42.60
C ARG A 15 -12.10 27.83 42.71
N SER A 16 -11.69 29.08 42.94
CA SER A 16 -10.29 29.36 43.27
C SER A 16 -9.92 28.60 44.54
N GLY A 17 -8.75 27.94 44.54
CA GLY A 17 -8.34 27.07 45.64
C GLY A 17 -8.88 25.63 45.61
N ALA A 18 -9.79 25.28 44.68
CA ALA A 18 -10.38 23.93 44.61
C ALA A 18 -9.42 22.83 44.10
N GLY A 19 -8.16 23.16 43.77
CA GLY A 19 -7.16 22.17 43.32
C GLY A 19 -7.21 21.80 41.83
N LYS A 20 -7.84 22.62 40.97
CA LYS A 20 -7.99 22.35 39.52
C LYS A 20 -6.68 21.98 38.82
N THR A 21 -5.66 22.84 38.93
CA THR A 21 -4.36 22.60 38.32
C THR A 21 -3.70 21.33 38.85
N THR A 22 -3.89 21.03 40.15
CA THR A 22 -3.33 19.83 40.78
C THR A 22 -3.92 18.56 40.14
N LEU A 23 -5.24 18.49 40.04
CA LEU A 23 -5.92 17.34 39.43
C LEU A 23 -5.61 17.24 37.93
N LEU A 24 -5.67 18.36 37.20
CA LEU A 24 -5.34 18.42 35.77
C LEU A 24 -3.92 17.92 35.53
N CYS A 25 -2.93 18.34 36.33
CA CYS A 25 -1.57 17.84 36.23
C CYS A 25 -1.46 16.34 36.49
N SER A 26 -2.17 15.79 37.48
CA SER A 26 -2.18 14.34 37.75
C SER A 26 -2.78 13.55 36.60
N VAL A 27 -3.93 13.99 36.09
CA VAL A 27 -4.59 13.41 34.91
C VAL A 27 -3.70 13.51 33.67
N LEU A 28 -3.04 14.66 33.45
CA LEU A 28 -2.13 14.86 32.32
C LEU A 28 -0.95 13.91 32.37
N ARG A 29 -0.36 13.66 33.54
CA ARG A 29 0.72 12.65 33.69
C ARG A 29 0.25 11.26 33.32
N ILE A 30 -0.94 10.86 33.78
CA ILE A 30 -1.54 9.55 33.47
C ILE A 30 -1.82 9.42 31.97
N LEU A 31 -2.39 10.45 31.33
CA LEU A 31 -2.66 10.47 29.90
C LEU A 31 -1.37 10.45 29.08
N ARG A 32 -0.33 11.18 29.51
CA ARG A 32 0.99 11.16 28.86
C ARG A 32 1.71 9.83 29.01
N ALA A 33 1.62 9.16 30.17
CA ALA A 33 2.12 7.80 30.38
C ALA A 33 1.33 6.73 29.61
N LYS A 34 0.10 7.08 29.21
CA LYS A 34 -0.72 6.36 28.23
C LYS A 34 -0.45 6.88 26.81
N GLY A 35 0.68 7.56 26.58
CA GLY A 35 1.15 8.12 25.31
C GLY A 35 0.19 9.03 24.54
N ILE A 36 -0.81 9.61 25.20
CA ILE A 36 -1.68 10.64 24.62
C ILE A 36 -0.89 11.96 24.52
N ARG A 37 -0.84 12.58 23.34
CA ARG A 37 -0.28 13.93 23.16
C ARG A 37 -1.32 14.93 23.62
N VAL A 38 -1.13 15.44 24.82
CA VAL A 38 -2.02 16.40 25.44
C VAL A 38 -1.48 17.81 25.26
N ALA A 39 -2.30 18.72 24.73
CA ALA A 39 -2.09 20.16 24.85
C ALA A 39 -2.93 20.69 26.02
N ALA A 40 -2.50 21.81 26.61
CA ALA A 40 -3.23 22.44 27.69
C ALA A 40 -3.43 23.94 27.44
N ILE A 41 -4.62 24.45 27.73
CA ILE A 41 -4.94 25.88 27.76
C ILE A 41 -5.29 26.26 29.20
N LYS A 42 -4.70 27.34 29.72
CA LYS A 42 -5.04 27.89 31.02
C LYS A 42 -5.55 29.32 30.85
N HIS A 43 -6.77 29.56 31.30
CA HIS A 43 -7.37 30.88 31.32
C HIS A 43 -6.91 31.66 32.56
N ALA A 44 -6.40 32.87 32.36
CA ALA A 44 -5.88 33.73 33.42
C ALA A 44 -6.66 35.06 33.49
N HIS A 45 -7.71 35.11 34.31
CA HIS A 45 -8.61 36.27 34.46
C HIS A 45 -7.94 37.57 34.94
N LYS A 46 -6.71 37.52 35.48
CA LYS A 46 -5.97 38.69 36.01
C LYS A 46 -4.77 39.08 35.16
N GLY A 47 -4.70 38.58 33.92
CA GLY A 47 -3.49 38.67 33.10
C GLY A 47 -2.35 37.78 33.62
N PHE A 48 -1.22 37.77 32.91
CA PHE A 48 -0.02 37.04 33.28
C PHE A 48 1.21 37.71 32.66
N GLU A 49 2.39 37.50 33.24
CA GLU A 49 3.67 37.93 32.67
C GLU A 49 4.55 36.68 32.49
N ILE A 50 5.12 36.52 31.29
CA ILE A 50 6.00 35.39 30.94
C ILE A 50 7.48 35.83 30.90
N ASP A 51 7.75 37.14 30.80
CA ASP A 51 9.09 37.68 30.58
C ASP A 51 9.51 38.69 31.67
N TYR A 52 10.80 38.77 31.94
CA TYR A 52 11.34 39.59 33.04
C TYR A 52 11.78 40.98 32.55
N PRO A 53 11.74 42.01 33.42
CA PRO A 53 12.30 43.33 33.11
C PRO A 53 13.77 43.24 32.66
N GLY A 54 14.11 43.92 31.56
CA GLY A 54 15.48 44.02 31.05
C GLY A 54 15.91 42.94 30.05
N LYS A 55 15.06 41.97 29.69
CA LYS A 55 15.34 41.03 28.60
C LYS A 55 15.05 41.65 27.23
N ASP A 56 15.82 41.24 26.22
CA ASP A 56 15.71 41.79 24.86
C ASP A 56 14.31 41.55 24.25
N SER A 57 13.70 40.41 24.53
CA SER A 57 12.32 40.09 24.12
C SER A 57 11.29 41.08 24.65
N ARG A 58 11.45 41.57 25.89
CA ARG A 58 10.58 42.61 26.46
C ARG A 58 10.84 43.97 25.83
N ARG A 59 12.11 44.33 25.61
CA ARG A 59 12.48 45.58 24.93
C ARG A 59 11.91 45.65 23.51
N LEU A 60 11.90 44.54 22.77
CA LEU A 60 11.27 44.44 21.45
C LEU A 60 9.76 44.70 21.51
N ARG A 61 9.05 44.12 22.50
CA ARG A 61 7.62 44.37 22.70
C ARG A 61 7.33 45.82 23.10
N GLU A 62 8.10 46.39 24.03
CA GLU A 62 7.98 47.77 24.47
C GLU A 62 8.27 48.77 23.34
N ALA A 63 9.09 48.38 22.36
CA ALA A 63 9.32 49.13 21.12
C ALA A 63 8.20 48.99 20.07
N GLY A 64 7.19 48.14 20.32
CA GLY A 64 6.00 47.98 19.47
C GLY A 64 5.95 46.71 18.61
N ALA A 65 6.90 45.77 18.74
CA ALA A 65 6.85 44.51 18.00
C ALA A 65 5.75 43.57 18.55
N ASN A 66 4.88 43.06 17.68
CA ASN A 66 3.79 42.16 18.05
C ASN A 66 3.36 41.27 16.85
N PRO A 67 3.46 39.92 16.90
CA PRO A 67 3.98 39.11 18.02
C PRO A 67 5.52 39.09 18.08
N VAL A 68 6.06 38.77 19.26
CA VAL A 68 7.48 38.45 19.47
C VAL A 68 7.65 36.94 19.67
N LEU A 69 8.56 36.34 18.89
CA LEU A 69 8.87 34.91 18.93
C LEU A 69 10.26 34.69 19.58
N LEU A 70 10.31 33.92 20.67
CA LEU A 70 11.56 33.40 21.22
C LEU A 70 11.75 31.95 20.74
N VAL A 71 12.87 31.67 20.10
CA VAL A 71 13.21 30.33 19.58
C VAL A 71 14.55 29.89 20.16
N GLY A 72 14.58 28.73 20.80
CA GLY A 72 15.78 28.10 21.34
C GLY A 72 15.82 26.60 21.03
N PRO A 73 16.94 25.93 21.32
CA PRO A 73 17.16 24.52 20.96
C PRO A 73 16.19 23.54 21.63
N THR A 74 15.54 23.96 22.73
CA THR A 74 14.65 23.10 23.54
C THR A 74 13.30 23.73 23.84
N ARG A 75 13.06 24.98 23.42
CA ARG A 75 11.84 25.73 23.75
C ARG A 75 11.55 26.80 22.72
N LEU A 76 10.26 27.00 22.46
CA LEU A 76 9.72 28.11 21.69
C LEU A 76 8.68 28.85 22.54
N ALA A 77 8.61 30.17 22.41
CA ALA A 77 7.55 31.00 22.96
C ALA A 77 7.07 32.01 21.92
N ARG A 78 5.75 32.21 21.85
CA ARG A 78 5.11 33.28 21.08
C ARG A 78 4.41 34.18 22.08
N ILE A 79 4.75 35.46 22.09
CA ILE A 79 4.14 36.46 22.96
C ILE A 79 3.44 37.47 22.08
N GLU A 80 2.14 37.66 22.32
CA GLU A 80 1.28 38.54 21.54
C GLU A 80 0.48 39.44 22.48
N GLU A 81 0.54 40.75 22.26
CA GLU A 81 -0.22 41.75 22.99
C GLU A 81 -1.59 41.94 22.32
N LEU A 82 -2.68 41.75 23.06
CA LEU A 82 -4.03 41.96 22.54
C LEU A 82 -4.46 43.42 22.75
N ALA A 83 -4.71 44.15 21.66
CA ALA A 83 -5.19 45.53 21.69
C ALA A 83 -6.46 45.69 20.82
N PRO A 84 -7.60 46.13 21.39
CA PRO A 84 -7.81 46.47 22.81
C PRO A 84 -7.83 45.22 23.72
N PRO A 85 -7.57 45.36 25.02
CA PRO A 85 -7.68 44.26 25.98
C PRO A 85 -9.10 43.68 25.97
N ARG A 86 -9.21 42.37 25.76
CA ARG A 86 -10.48 41.64 25.81
C ARG A 86 -10.26 40.23 26.34
N GLU A 87 -11.33 39.61 26.80
CA GLU A 87 -11.33 38.18 27.08
C GLU A 87 -11.30 37.41 25.74
N PRO A 88 -10.35 36.47 25.54
CA PRO A 88 -10.29 35.65 24.34
C PRO A 88 -11.42 34.62 24.34
N GLU A 89 -11.89 34.21 23.16
CA GLU A 89 -12.77 33.04 23.04
C GLU A 89 -11.95 31.74 23.04
N ILE A 90 -12.54 30.64 23.49
CA ILE A 90 -11.85 29.34 23.49
C ILE A 90 -11.42 28.90 22.08
N ALA A 91 -12.22 29.23 21.07
CA ALA A 91 -11.93 28.90 19.67
C ALA A 91 -10.66 29.61 19.15
N GLU A 92 -10.43 30.84 19.60
CA GLU A 92 -9.23 31.62 19.25
C GLU A 92 -7.99 31.01 19.91
N ALA A 93 -8.10 30.64 21.19
CA ALA A 93 -7.00 29.98 21.90
C ALA A 93 -6.64 28.62 21.28
N ILE A 94 -7.63 27.87 20.79
CA ILE A 94 -7.41 26.60 20.05
C ILE A 94 -6.70 26.86 18.73
N ALA A 95 -7.10 27.90 17.98
CA ALA A 95 -6.48 28.23 16.70
C ALA A 95 -4.98 28.55 16.83
N LEU A 96 -4.56 29.11 17.97
CA LEU A 96 -3.15 29.42 18.25
C LEU A 96 -2.26 28.17 18.42
N LEU A 97 -2.82 26.97 18.64
CA LEU A 97 -2.04 25.72 18.71
C LEU A 97 -1.44 25.31 17.35
N GLY A 98 -1.98 25.83 16.25
CA GLY A 98 -1.52 25.52 14.88
C GLY A 98 -1.65 24.03 14.51
N PRO A 99 -0.94 23.55 13.47
CA PRO A 99 -1.00 22.17 13.00
C PRO A 99 -0.23 21.17 13.90
N THR A 100 -0.09 21.47 15.19
CA THR A 100 0.65 20.62 16.14
C THR A 100 -0.09 19.30 16.33
N PRO A 101 0.59 18.15 16.29
CA PRO A 101 -0.07 16.86 16.42
C PRO A 101 -0.49 16.62 17.87
N VAL A 102 -1.72 17.02 18.21
CA VAL A 102 -2.36 16.92 19.52
C VAL A 102 -3.52 15.95 19.43
N ASP A 103 -3.59 15.00 20.36
CA ASP A 103 -4.66 13.99 20.43
C ASP A 103 -5.82 14.45 21.34
N LEU A 104 -5.52 15.29 22.33
CA LEU A 104 -6.47 15.77 23.34
C LEU A 104 -6.08 17.16 23.84
N LEU A 105 -7.07 18.02 24.04
CA LEU A 105 -6.91 19.33 24.66
C LEU A 105 -7.52 19.34 26.08
N LEU A 106 -6.72 19.70 27.08
CA LEU A 106 -7.20 19.93 28.44
C LEU A 106 -7.25 21.43 28.74
N ILE A 107 -8.34 21.91 29.32
CA ILE A 107 -8.58 23.34 29.49
C ILE A 107 -8.80 23.63 30.97
N GLU A 108 -8.08 24.58 31.55
CA GLU A 108 -8.36 25.09 32.89
C GLU A 108 -9.04 26.46 32.76
N GLY A 109 -10.35 26.54 33.03
CA GLY A 109 -11.15 27.76 32.87
C GLY A 109 -12.22 27.66 31.79
N PHE A 110 -12.59 28.78 31.16
CA PHE A 110 -13.60 28.85 30.08
C PHE A 110 -14.96 28.23 30.43
N ARG A 111 -15.45 28.47 31.66
CA ARG A 111 -16.66 27.82 32.21
C ARG A 111 -17.90 27.95 31.31
N ALA A 112 -18.11 29.12 30.71
CA ALA A 112 -19.32 29.46 29.96
C ALA A 112 -19.35 28.89 28.54
N GLU A 113 -18.28 28.22 28.10
CA GLU A 113 -18.16 27.67 26.76
C GLU A 113 -18.77 26.26 26.68
N GLY A 114 -19.35 25.93 25.53
CA GLY A 114 -20.02 24.64 25.25
C GLY A 114 -19.05 23.47 25.02
N VAL A 115 -18.15 23.24 25.98
CA VAL A 115 -17.13 22.19 25.95
C VAL A 115 -17.36 21.22 27.10
N PRO A 116 -17.29 19.89 26.89
CA PRO A 116 -17.46 18.93 27.96
C PRO A 116 -16.51 19.21 29.14
N LYS A 117 -17.04 19.16 30.36
CA LYS A 117 -16.32 19.67 31.54
C LYS A 117 -16.42 18.77 32.76
N ILE A 118 -15.39 18.83 33.58
CA ILE A 118 -15.27 18.18 34.88
C ILE A 118 -15.17 19.27 35.93
N GLU A 119 -16.12 19.30 36.86
CA GLU A 119 -16.13 20.28 37.93
C GLU A 119 -15.46 19.73 39.19
N LEU A 120 -14.48 20.47 39.72
CA LEU A 120 -13.94 20.22 41.04
C LEU A 120 -14.76 20.94 42.09
N PHE A 121 -15.35 20.15 42.99
CA PHE A 121 -16.24 20.62 44.04
C PHE A 121 -15.61 20.45 45.42
N VAL A 122 -15.49 21.56 46.15
CA VAL A 122 -15.06 21.57 47.54
C VAL A 122 -16.16 22.25 48.34
N PRO A 123 -16.89 21.53 49.22
CA PRO A 123 -18.07 22.07 49.91
C PRO A 123 -17.78 23.36 50.70
N SER A 124 -16.60 23.46 51.31
CA SER A 124 -16.18 24.65 52.07
C SER A 124 -15.95 25.90 51.21
N LEU A 125 -15.79 25.75 49.88
CA LEU A 125 -15.59 26.87 48.96
C LEU A 125 -16.92 27.39 48.38
N GLY A 126 -18.01 26.64 48.50
CA GLY A 126 -19.36 27.04 48.08
C GLY A 126 -20.08 25.96 47.27
N GLN A 127 -21.11 26.35 46.50
CA GLN A 127 -21.93 25.46 45.68
C GLN A 127 -21.32 25.17 44.29
N LEU A 128 -21.81 24.10 43.65
CA LEU A 128 -21.49 23.72 42.26
C LEU A 128 -21.82 24.85 41.28
N PHE A 129 -20.94 25.04 40.31
CA PHE A 129 -21.04 26.00 39.23
C PHE A 129 -21.82 25.46 38.04
N CYS A 130 -21.62 24.22 37.67
CA CYS A 130 -22.12 23.62 36.43
C CYS A 130 -23.34 22.72 36.66
N ARG A 131 -24.07 22.90 37.78
CA ARG A 131 -25.22 22.06 38.14
C ARG A 131 -26.28 21.93 37.04
N ASN A 132 -26.49 22.99 36.25
CA ASN A 132 -27.47 23.02 35.15
C ASN A 132 -26.79 23.03 33.77
N ASP A 133 -25.51 22.67 33.71
CA ASP A 133 -24.72 22.72 32.48
C ASP A 133 -24.81 21.36 31.78
N PRO A 134 -25.36 21.29 30.54
CA PRO A 134 -25.53 20.02 29.83
C PRO A 134 -24.21 19.36 29.46
N ASP A 135 -23.10 20.11 29.45
CA ASP A 135 -21.76 19.61 29.13
C ASP A 135 -21.01 19.10 30.38
N LEU A 136 -21.63 19.09 31.57
CA LEU A 136 -21.03 18.56 32.79
C LEU A 136 -20.95 17.03 32.72
N LEU A 137 -19.75 16.49 32.52
CA LEU A 137 -19.51 15.04 32.47
C LEU A 137 -19.40 14.41 33.85
N ALA A 138 -18.72 15.10 34.77
CA ALA A 138 -18.41 14.57 36.09
C ALA A 138 -18.13 15.67 37.12
N VAL A 139 -18.31 15.32 38.39
CA VAL A 139 -17.87 16.11 39.54
C VAL A 139 -16.80 15.34 40.29
N ALA A 140 -15.68 15.99 40.59
CA ALA A 140 -14.62 15.48 41.45
C ALA A 140 -14.69 16.20 42.80
N SER A 141 -15.04 15.50 43.89
CA SER A 141 -15.35 16.12 45.19
C SER A 141 -14.56 15.56 46.37
N GLU A 142 -14.46 16.36 47.45
CA GLU A 142 -14.03 15.89 48.77
C GLU A 142 -15.25 15.40 49.56
N GLY A 143 -15.40 14.07 49.67
CA GLY A 143 -16.46 13.42 50.45
C GLY A 143 -17.84 13.32 49.76
N ASP A 144 -18.79 12.64 50.43
CA ASP A 144 -20.09 12.21 49.88
C ASP A 144 -21.20 13.30 49.88
N GLY A 145 -20.82 14.58 49.76
CA GLY A 145 -21.72 15.70 50.03
C GLY A 145 -22.46 16.33 48.84
N ALA A 146 -22.20 15.93 47.60
CA ALA A 146 -22.75 16.59 46.42
C ALA A 146 -24.04 15.92 45.92
N VAL A 147 -25.15 16.67 45.91
CA VAL A 147 -26.37 16.26 45.17
C VAL A 147 -26.13 16.55 43.69
N LEU A 148 -25.86 15.48 42.92
CA LEU A 148 -25.52 15.57 41.50
C LEU A 148 -26.77 15.57 40.60
N PRO A 149 -26.70 16.24 39.43
CA PRO A 149 -27.69 16.07 38.37
C PRO A 149 -27.72 14.63 37.85
N GLU A 150 -28.85 14.21 37.29
CA GLU A 150 -29.02 12.87 36.73
C GLU A 150 -28.05 12.64 35.55
N GLY A 151 -27.34 11.51 35.56
CA GLY A 151 -26.36 11.15 34.52
C GLY A 151 -24.95 11.68 34.71
N VAL A 152 -24.70 12.55 35.69
CA VAL A 152 -23.35 13.08 36.02
C VAL A 152 -22.62 12.10 36.93
N LEU A 153 -21.39 11.74 36.56
CA LEU A 153 -20.56 10.83 37.36
C LEU A 153 -19.89 11.56 38.54
N SER A 154 -19.73 10.86 39.67
CA SER A 154 -18.96 11.34 40.82
C SER A 154 -17.62 10.62 40.90
N PHE A 155 -16.54 11.36 41.18
CA PHE A 155 -15.23 10.82 41.47
C PHE A 155 -14.70 11.39 42.79
N ASP A 156 -13.93 10.60 43.53
CA ASP A 156 -13.08 11.16 44.58
C ASP A 156 -12.11 12.16 43.93
N ARG A 157 -11.89 13.30 44.59
CA ARG A 157 -10.98 14.34 44.10
C ARG A 157 -9.58 13.83 43.75
N ASN A 158 -9.12 12.74 44.39
CA ASN A 158 -7.82 12.13 44.15
C ASN A 158 -7.83 10.99 43.12
N ASP A 159 -9.00 10.60 42.60
CA ASP A 159 -9.12 9.55 41.58
C ASP A 159 -8.81 10.07 40.17
N ALA A 160 -7.54 10.47 39.98
CA ALA A 160 -7.05 10.92 38.69
C ALA A 160 -7.07 9.80 37.62
N GLU A 161 -7.02 8.52 38.02
CA GLU A 161 -7.08 7.39 37.10
C GLU A 161 -8.48 7.18 36.54
N GLY A 162 -9.50 7.18 37.39
CA GLY A 162 -10.90 7.11 36.99
C GLY A 162 -11.30 8.29 36.11
N ILE A 163 -10.84 9.49 36.44
CA ILE A 163 -11.06 10.69 35.63
C ILE A 163 -10.34 10.59 34.28
N ALA A 164 -9.10 10.10 34.24
CA ALA A 164 -8.39 9.88 32.97
C ALA A 164 -9.11 8.83 32.11
N ALA A 165 -9.64 7.75 32.71
CA ALA A 165 -10.41 6.74 32.00
C ALA A 165 -11.73 7.29 31.44
N LEU A 166 -12.43 8.14 32.21
CA LEU A 166 -13.60 8.86 31.73
C LEU A 166 -13.27 9.72 30.51
N ILE A 167 -12.20 10.51 30.58
CA ILE A 167 -11.76 11.39 29.49
C ILE A 167 -11.45 10.58 28.24
N LEU A 168 -10.69 9.49 28.37
CA LEU A 168 -10.38 8.60 27.24
C LEU A 168 -11.67 8.06 26.61
N ARG A 169 -12.63 7.61 27.42
CA ARG A 169 -13.92 7.09 26.94
C ARG A 169 -14.75 8.17 26.26
N ALA A 170 -14.91 9.34 26.89
CA ALA A 170 -15.70 10.46 26.38
C ALA A 170 -15.15 11.01 25.06
N CYS A 171 -13.82 10.99 24.90
CA CYS A 171 -13.14 11.47 23.69
C CYS A 171 -12.87 10.38 22.65
N GLY A 172 -13.21 9.11 22.92
CA GLY A 172 -12.91 7.98 22.02
C GLY A 172 -11.42 7.71 21.83
N LEU A 173 -10.58 7.99 22.84
CA LEU A 173 -9.13 7.89 22.79
C LEU A 173 -8.63 6.60 23.46
N PHE A 174 -7.55 6.03 22.92
CA PHE A 174 -6.95 4.79 23.42
C PHE A 174 -5.48 5.00 23.81
N PRO A 175 -5.02 4.45 24.96
CA PRO A 175 -3.63 4.54 25.40
C PRO A 175 -2.61 4.05 24.35
N ARG A 176 -1.55 4.81 24.09
CA ARG A 176 -0.30 4.31 23.49
C ARG A 176 0.59 3.76 24.61
N SER A 177 1.25 2.62 24.38
CA SER A 177 2.27 2.11 25.28
C SER A 177 3.53 2.98 25.20
N ASP A 178 4.04 3.45 26.34
CA ASP A 178 5.30 4.20 26.45
C ASP A 178 6.47 3.39 25.87
N GLY A 179 7.19 4.01 24.93
CA GLY A 179 8.27 3.39 24.17
C GLY A 179 9.67 3.65 24.72
N GLY A 180 10.65 2.97 24.12
CA GLY A 180 12.04 3.44 24.06
C GLY A 180 13.07 2.56 24.75
N CYS A 181 13.48 1.47 24.12
CA CYS A 181 14.89 1.10 23.98
C CYS A 181 15.00 -0.08 23.01
N ARG A 182 16.14 -0.14 22.31
CA ARG A 182 16.57 -1.22 21.43
C ARG A 182 16.77 -2.52 22.23
N GLY A 183 15.68 -3.11 22.70
CA GLY A 183 15.66 -4.45 23.26
C GLY A 183 15.44 -5.44 22.13
N SER A 184 16.30 -6.45 22.02
CA SER A 184 16.05 -7.56 21.11
C SER A 184 14.74 -8.24 21.51
N ALA A 185 13.66 -7.96 20.77
CA ALA A 185 12.42 -8.69 20.94
C ALA A 185 12.70 -10.16 20.61
N SER A 186 12.67 -11.02 21.63
CA SER A 186 12.89 -12.44 21.43
C SER A 186 11.74 -13.03 20.60
N THR A 187 12.09 -13.68 19.49
CA THR A 187 11.13 -14.42 18.66
C THR A 187 10.42 -15.45 19.54
N PRO A 188 9.08 -15.61 19.46
CA PRO A 188 8.37 -16.61 20.25
C PRO A 188 8.99 -17.99 20.03
N LYS A 189 9.31 -18.72 21.12
CA LYS A 189 9.95 -20.06 21.06
C LYS A 189 9.32 -20.93 19.96
N GLY A 190 10.13 -21.33 18.97
CA GLY A 190 9.77 -22.27 17.91
C GLY A 190 9.30 -21.68 16.56
N ALA A 191 9.04 -20.38 16.45
CA ALA A 191 8.72 -19.72 15.18
C ALA A 191 9.97 -19.05 14.57
N ILE A 192 10.17 -19.18 13.26
CA ILE A 192 11.27 -18.49 12.57
C ILE A 192 10.83 -17.11 12.04
N PRO A 193 11.71 -16.09 12.00
CA PRO A 193 11.41 -14.80 11.39
C PRO A 193 10.95 -14.94 9.93
N LEU A 194 10.06 -14.06 9.47
CA LEU A 194 9.53 -14.09 8.10
C LEU A 194 10.63 -14.01 7.03
N LYS A 195 11.67 -13.20 7.29
CA LYS A 195 12.84 -13.09 6.41
C LYS A 195 13.57 -14.43 6.27
N GLU A 196 13.71 -15.18 7.36
CA GLU A 196 14.32 -16.50 7.35
C GLU A 196 13.43 -17.52 6.62
N ALA A 197 12.12 -17.49 6.85
CA ALA A 197 11.17 -18.35 6.15
C ALA A 197 11.25 -18.17 4.62
N ARG A 198 11.24 -16.91 4.14
CA ARG A 198 11.39 -16.60 2.70
C ARG A 198 12.73 -17.08 2.13
N ARG A 199 13.81 -17.00 2.90
CA ARG A 199 15.13 -17.51 2.51
C ARG A 199 15.10 -19.03 2.37
N LYS A 200 14.60 -19.75 3.39
CA LYS A 200 14.47 -21.22 3.36
C LYS A 200 13.58 -21.69 2.23
N LEU A 201 12.45 -21.04 1.97
CA LEU A 201 11.57 -21.36 0.83
C LEU A 201 12.30 -21.19 -0.52
N ARG A 202 13.11 -20.14 -0.67
CA ARG A 202 13.89 -19.90 -1.90
C ARG A 202 14.94 -20.99 -2.12
N GLU A 203 15.69 -21.33 -1.08
CA GLU A 203 16.73 -22.36 -1.15
C GLU A 203 16.12 -23.73 -1.40
N ALA A 204 15.08 -24.07 -0.64
CA ALA A 204 14.45 -25.38 -0.72
C ALA A 204 13.70 -25.60 -2.04
N MET A 205 13.28 -24.54 -2.75
CA MET A 205 12.61 -24.64 -4.05
C MET A 205 13.47 -24.23 -5.25
N ALA A 206 14.77 -23.98 -5.05
CA ALA A 206 15.66 -23.55 -6.13
C ALA A 206 15.71 -24.58 -7.28
N ALA A 207 15.61 -25.86 -6.96
CA ALA A 207 15.65 -26.98 -7.92
C ALA A 207 14.30 -27.27 -8.61
N ASP A 208 13.19 -26.67 -8.18
CA ASP A 208 11.85 -26.91 -8.76
C ASP A 208 11.54 -26.00 -9.95
N ARG A 209 12.54 -25.30 -10.48
CA ARG A 209 12.40 -24.50 -11.68
C ARG A 209 12.26 -25.40 -12.91
N PRO A 210 11.43 -25.01 -13.88
CA PRO A 210 11.26 -25.80 -15.09
C PRO A 210 12.57 -25.78 -15.89
N ASN A 211 12.95 -26.92 -16.44
CA ASN A 211 14.15 -27.08 -17.26
C ASN A 211 13.82 -27.48 -18.71
N ALA A 212 12.55 -27.77 -19.01
CA ALA A 212 12.07 -28.09 -20.34
C ALA A 212 11.28 -26.92 -20.93
N ALA A 213 11.40 -26.72 -22.23
CA ALA A 213 10.64 -25.74 -23.00
C ALA A 213 9.69 -26.46 -23.96
N GLU A 214 8.56 -25.83 -24.26
CA GLU A 214 7.65 -26.24 -25.33
C GLU A 214 7.39 -25.08 -26.29
N GLU A 215 7.17 -25.38 -27.56
CA GLU A 215 6.76 -24.38 -28.56
C GLU A 215 5.22 -24.31 -28.58
N VAL A 216 4.70 -23.10 -28.44
CA VAL A 216 3.26 -22.84 -28.57
C VAL A 216 3.04 -21.74 -29.60
N SER A 217 1.86 -21.69 -30.23
CA SER A 217 1.52 -20.54 -31.07
C SER A 217 1.52 -19.24 -30.26
N LEU A 218 1.75 -18.11 -30.92
CA LEU A 218 1.74 -16.79 -30.29
C LEU A 218 0.44 -16.57 -29.51
N SER A 219 -0.70 -16.94 -30.08
CA SER A 219 -2.02 -16.82 -29.42
C SER A 219 -2.14 -17.61 -28.11
N GLN A 220 -1.47 -18.76 -28.00
CA GLN A 220 -1.48 -19.62 -26.81
C GLN A 220 -0.37 -19.27 -25.79
N SER A 221 0.54 -18.36 -26.16
CA SER A 221 1.63 -17.90 -25.32
C SER A 221 1.21 -16.88 -24.26
N ALA A 222 0.03 -16.27 -24.41
CA ALA A 222 -0.49 -15.29 -23.46
C ALA A 222 -0.55 -15.84 -22.02
N GLY A 223 0.01 -15.09 -21.07
CA GLY A 223 0.10 -15.46 -19.66
C GLY A 223 1.17 -16.51 -19.33
N ARG A 224 1.80 -17.14 -20.34
CA ARG A 224 2.89 -18.11 -20.17
C ARG A 224 4.21 -17.39 -19.86
N VAL A 225 5.21 -18.16 -19.44
CA VAL A 225 6.56 -17.65 -19.16
C VAL A 225 7.51 -18.09 -20.26
N LEU A 226 8.24 -17.15 -20.82
CA LEU A 226 9.21 -17.37 -21.89
C LEU A 226 10.37 -18.25 -21.40
N ALA A 227 10.74 -19.29 -22.15
CA ALA A 227 11.78 -20.24 -21.75
C ALA A 227 13.19 -19.87 -22.24
N ARG A 228 13.30 -19.05 -23.29
CA ARG A 228 14.57 -18.66 -23.93
C ARG A 228 14.53 -17.20 -24.30
N ASP A 229 15.69 -16.55 -24.34
CA ASP A 229 15.78 -15.17 -24.83
C ASP A 229 15.34 -15.13 -26.31
N LEU A 230 14.60 -14.08 -26.66
CA LEU A 230 14.17 -13.82 -28.03
C LEU A 230 14.81 -12.53 -28.52
N VAL A 231 15.37 -12.60 -29.73
CA VAL A 231 16.02 -11.49 -30.42
C VAL A 231 15.27 -11.18 -31.71
N SER A 232 15.36 -9.94 -32.18
CA SER A 232 14.71 -9.55 -33.43
C SER A 232 15.39 -10.20 -34.64
N PRO A 233 14.64 -10.82 -35.57
CA PRO A 233 15.23 -11.38 -36.79
C PRO A 233 15.55 -10.31 -37.86
N PHE A 234 15.00 -9.09 -37.74
CA PHE A 234 15.13 -8.00 -38.71
C PHE A 234 15.10 -6.61 -38.03
N ASP A 235 15.35 -5.55 -38.81
CA ASP A 235 15.17 -4.17 -38.35
C ASP A 235 13.71 -3.74 -38.54
N LEU A 236 13.11 -3.06 -37.56
CA LEU A 236 11.77 -2.49 -37.70
C LEU A 236 11.81 -0.98 -37.44
N PRO A 237 11.35 -0.14 -38.38
CA PRO A 237 10.97 -0.45 -39.77
C PRO A 237 12.13 -1.03 -40.61
N LEU A 238 11.81 -1.80 -41.67
CA LEU A 238 12.80 -2.43 -42.57
C LEU A 238 13.58 -1.42 -43.44
N ALA A 239 12.98 -0.27 -43.69
CA ALA A 239 13.50 0.85 -44.45
C ALA A 239 12.97 2.16 -43.83
N PRO A 240 13.55 3.33 -44.14
CA PRO A 240 13.00 4.60 -43.67
C PRO A 240 11.54 4.78 -44.13
N THR A 241 10.68 5.30 -43.24
CA THR A 241 9.25 5.51 -43.53
C THR A 241 8.81 6.92 -43.16
N ALA A 242 7.75 7.43 -43.80
CA ALA A 242 7.20 8.75 -43.45
C ALA A 242 6.57 8.75 -42.05
N ALA A 243 6.89 9.76 -41.25
CA ALA A 243 6.32 9.95 -39.92
C ALA A 243 4.95 10.65 -39.94
N MET A 244 4.58 11.27 -41.06
CA MET A 244 3.34 12.00 -41.27
C MET A 244 2.97 12.05 -42.75
N ASP A 245 1.74 12.49 -43.05
CA ASP A 245 1.25 12.69 -44.41
C ASP A 245 1.84 13.97 -45.01
N GLY A 246 2.29 13.90 -46.26
CA GLY A 246 3.02 15.00 -46.84
C GLY A 246 3.63 14.70 -48.20
N TYR A 247 4.79 15.30 -48.45
CA TYR A 247 5.55 15.17 -49.69
C TYR A 247 6.99 14.79 -49.41
N ALA A 248 7.40 13.63 -49.91
CA ALA A 248 8.77 13.15 -49.87
C ALA A 248 9.60 13.85 -50.95
N VAL A 249 10.73 14.43 -50.56
CA VAL A 249 11.62 15.22 -51.44
C VAL A 249 13.09 15.01 -51.05
N ARG A 250 14.00 15.39 -51.95
CA ARG A 250 15.42 15.60 -51.64
C ARG A 250 15.59 16.94 -50.94
N ALA A 251 16.05 16.94 -49.68
CA ALA A 251 16.28 18.17 -48.91
C ALA A 251 17.21 19.15 -49.65
N SER A 252 18.21 18.63 -50.38
CA SER A 252 19.14 19.41 -51.19
C SER A 252 18.48 20.18 -52.35
N GLU A 253 17.25 19.84 -52.75
CA GLU A 253 16.55 20.50 -53.86
C GLU A 253 15.67 21.68 -53.43
N LEU A 254 15.43 21.90 -52.12
CA LEU A 254 14.48 22.92 -51.64
C LEU A 254 14.93 24.37 -51.88
N GLY A 255 16.23 24.64 -51.92
CA GLY A 255 16.79 25.99 -52.04
C GLY A 255 16.56 26.87 -50.79
N GLU A 256 17.04 28.12 -50.83
CA GLU A 256 16.95 29.06 -49.68
C GLU A 256 15.57 29.71 -49.52
N GLU A 257 14.76 29.80 -50.58
CA GLU A 257 13.43 30.44 -50.57
C GLU A 257 12.27 29.44 -50.66
N GLY A 258 12.56 28.15 -50.81
CA GLY A 258 11.59 27.12 -51.16
C GLY A 258 11.49 26.97 -52.67
N ARG A 259 10.90 25.86 -53.12
CA ARG A 259 10.88 25.51 -54.54
C ARG A 259 9.56 24.84 -54.93
N ALA A 260 9.12 25.07 -56.16
CA ALA A 260 7.98 24.39 -56.74
C ALA A 260 8.39 23.03 -57.35
N PHE A 261 7.70 21.96 -56.97
CA PHE A 261 7.94 20.59 -57.43
C PHE A 261 6.75 20.07 -58.23
N SER A 262 7.00 19.23 -59.22
CA SER A 262 5.96 18.38 -59.82
C SER A 262 5.70 17.16 -58.93
N VAL A 263 4.47 16.65 -58.89
CA VAL A 263 4.17 15.43 -58.12
C VAL A 263 4.35 14.21 -59.03
N ALA A 264 5.43 13.46 -58.83
CA ALA A 264 5.79 12.30 -59.66
C ALA A 264 4.88 11.08 -59.43
N GLY A 265 4.21 11.02 -58.26
CA GLY A 265 3.34 9.91 -57.91
C GLY A 265 2.94 9.94 -56.44
N THR A 266 2.48 8.79 -55.96
CA THR A 266 2.02 8.61 -54.58
C THR A 266 2.67 7.37 -53.96
N ALA A 267 3.02 7.44 -52.68
CA ALA A 267 3.49 6.33 -51.86
C ALA A 267 2.59 6.17 -50.64
N ALA A 268 2.12 4.94 -50.40
CA ALA A 268 1.28 4.58 -49.25
C ALA A 268 1.83 3.32 -48.55
N ALA A 269 1.40 3.07 -47.31
CA ALA A 269 1.72 1.82 -46.62
C ALA A 269 1.22 0.62 -47.43
N GLY A 270 2.11 -0.34 -47.71
CA GLY A 270 1.83 -1.50 -48.57
C GLY A 270 1.84 -1.22 -50.09
N ALA A 271 1.93 0.04 -50.51
CA ALA A 271 2.01 0.47 -51.91
C ALA A 271 3.11 1.53 -52.09
N PRO A 272 4.39 1.12 -52.03
CA PRO A 272 5.52 2.04 -52.18
C PRO A 272 5.58 2.61 -53.60
N PHE A 273 6.10 3.84 -53.72
CA PHE A 273 6.48 4.39 -55.02
C PHE A 273 7.71 3.65 -55.56
N ALA A 274 7.66 3.23 -56.82
CA ALA A 274 8.75 2.48 -57.45
C ALA A 274 9.75 3.42 -58.13
N GLY A 275 11.03 3.25 -57.80
CA GLY A 275 12.14 3.99 -58.40
C GLY A 275 12.41 5.34 -57.75
N VAL A 276 13.25 6.14 -58.44
CA VAL A 276 13.72 7.45 -57.97
C VAL A 276 12.87 8.55 -58.62
N PRO A 277 12.27 9.48 -57.86
CA PRO A 277 11.58 10.62 -58.44
C PRO A 277 12.55 11.50 -59.24
N PRO A 278 12.17 11.96 -60.46
CA PRO A 278 12.98 12.86 -61.27
C PRO A 278 13.39 14.14 -60.52
N GLU A 279 14.46 14.80 -60.97
CA GLU A 279 14.86 16.11 -60.43
C GLU A 279 13.74 17.14 -60.58
N GLY A 280 13.51 17.98 -59.57
CA GLY A 280 12.41 18.94 -59.54
C GLY A 280 11.03 18.30 -59.34
N SER A 281 10.98 17.06 -58.85
CA SER A 281 9.75 16.38 -58.48
C SER A 281 9.76 15.88 -57.02
N CYS A 282 8.57 15.70 -56.46
CA CYS A 282 8.35 15.10 -55.16
C CYS A 282 7.30 13.99 -55.26
N VAL A 283 7.18 13.18 -54.22
CA VAL A 283 6.17 12.11 -54.14
C VAL A 283 5.21 12.42 -53.02
N ARG A 284 3.91 12.43 -53.30
CA ARG A 284 2.90 12.51 -52.25
C ARG A 284 3.01 11.25 -51.40
N ILE A 285 3.23 11.38 -50.11
CA ILE A 285 3.51 10.24 -49.22
C ILE A 285 2.59 10.26 -48.02
N PHE A 286 2.11 9.09 -47.63
CA PHE A 286 1.30 8.91 -46.42
C PHE A 286 2.11 8.28 -45.29
N THR A 287 1.66 8.52 -44.06
CA THR A 287 2.27 8.02 -42.83
C THR A 287 2.51 6.52 -42.90
N GLY A 288 3.73 6.09 -42.54
CA GLY A 288 4.14 4.69 -42.57
C GLY A 288 4.52 4.15 -43.96
N ALA A 289 4.36 4.92 -45.03
CA ALA A 289 4.87 4.53 -46.34
C ALA A 289 6.40 4.57 -46.36
N VAL A 290 7.00 3.63 -47.10
CA VAL A 290 8.45 3.60 -47.33
C VAL A 290 8.86 4.83 -48.13
N LEU A 291 9.95 5.49 -47.72
CA LEU A 291 10.49 6.62 -48.47
C LEU A 291 10.90 6.19 -49.88
N PRO A 292 10.49 6.92 -50.93
CA PRO A 292 10.98 6.73 -52.29
C PRO A 292 12.50 6.81 -52.33
N GLU A 293 13.10 6.00 -53.21
CA GLU A 293 14.55 5.98 -53.35
C GLU A 293 15.10 7.37 -53.71
N GLY A 294 16.17 7.76 -53.03
CA GLY A 294 16.79 9.07 -53.22
C GLY A 294 16.06 10.24 -52.58
N THR A 295 14.95 10.05 -51.86
CA THR A 295 14.36 11.08 -50.98
C THR A 295 14.84 10.90 -49.54
N ASP A 296 14.91 11.99 -48.78
CA ASP A 296 15.44 11.99 -47.41
C ASP A 296 14.67 12.89 -46.44
N LEU A 297 13.59 13.54 -46.88
CA LEU A 297 12.80 14.51 -46.12
C LEU A 297 11.32 14.38 -46.46
N VAL A 298 10.45 14.52 -45.46
CA VAL A 298 9.00 14.67 -45.65
C VAL A 298 8.53 16.05 -45.18
N ILE A 299 7.92 16.81 -46.09
CA ILE A 299 7.24 18.06 -45.75
C ILE A 299 5.77 17.76 -45.41
N PRO A 300 5.27 18.15 -44.23
CA PRO A 300 3.86 17.94 -43.88
C PRO A 300 2.95 18.64 -44.88
N GLN A 301 1.85 18.00 -45.26
CA GLN A 301 0.92 18.57 -46.25
C GLN A 301 0.34 19.93 -45.83
N GLU A 302 0.26 20.21 -44.52
CA GLU A 302 -0.22 21.46 -43.93
C GLU A 302 0.71 22.64 -44.24
N GLU A 303 1.98 22.36 -44.52
CA GLU A 303 2.99 23.36 -44.87
C GLU A 303 3.16 23.54 -46.40
N VAL A 304 2.38 22.81 -47.20
CA VAL A 304 2.50 22.79 -48.66
C VAL A 304 1.43 23.65 -49.31
N VAL A 305 1.84 24.53 -50.22
CA VAL A 305 0.93 25.33 -51.04
C VAL A 305 0.75 24.67 -52.40
N LEU A 306 -0.50 24.35 -52.76
CA LEU A 306 -0.84 23.85 -54.09
C LEU A 306 -0.93 25.01 -55.08
N HIS A 307 -0.25 24.90 -56.22
CA HIS A 307 -0.27 25.91 -57.27
C HIS A 307 -0.37 25.25 -58.66
N GLY A 308 -1.61 25.06 -59.12
CA GLY A 308 -1.90 24.31 -60.35
C GLY A 308 -1.47 22.84 -60.20
N ASP A 309 -0.68 22.36 -61.15
CA ASP A 309 -0.15 20.97 -61.17
C ASP A 309 1.15 20.81 -60.34
N ARG A 310 1.55 21.84 -59.58
CA ARG A 310 2.78 21.85 -58.78
C ARG A 310 2.50 22.11 -57.31
N VAL A 311 3.42 21.69 -56.47
CA VAL A 311 3.42 21.94 -55.04
C VAL A 311 4.60 22.81 -54.65
N ILE A 312 4.36 23.85 -53.87
CA ILE A 312 5.41 24.74 -53.35
C ILE A 312 5.78 24.23 -51.96
N LEU A 313 7.03 23.77 -51.83
CA LEU A 313 7.58 23.27 -50.57
C LEU A 313 8.45 24.38 -49.93
N PRO A 314 8.34 24.60 -48.60
CA PRO A 314 9.06 25.66 -47.91
C PRO A 314 10.56 25.37 -47.80
N ALA A 315 11.36 26.43 -47.71
CA ALA A 315 12.79 26.38 -47.41
C ALA A 315 13.08 26.03 -45.94
N GLY A 316 14.38 25.92 -45.62
CA GLY A 316 14.85 25.83 -44.23
C GLY A 316 14.64 24.47 -43.56
N ARG A 317 14.42 23.41 -44.34
CA ARG A 317 14.19 22.05 -43.85
C ARG A 317 15.43 21.18 -44.04
N ARG A 318 15.65 20.24 -43.13
CA ARG A 318 16.84 19.38 -43.10
C ARG A 318 16.48 17.93 -43.44
N ALA A 319 17.44 17.24 -44.05
CA ALA A 319 17.34 15.79 -44.27
C ALA A 319 17.03 15.07 -42.95
N GLY A 320 16.14 14.08 -43.02
CA GLY A 320 15.66 13.28 -41.89
C GLY A 320 14.44 13.86 -41.16
N GLU A 321 14.02 15.10 -41.43
CA GLU A 321 12.80 15.62 -40.79
C GLU A 321 11.57 14.84 -41.23
N ASN A 322 10.73 14.48 -40.26
CA ASN A 322 9.50 13.71 -40.44
C ASN A 322 9.71 12.36 -41.13
N VAL A 323 10.90 11.78 -40.97
CA VAL A 323 11.27 10.44 -41.41
C VAL A 323 11.54 9.58 -40.18
N ARG A 324 10.91 8.41 -40.12
CA ARG A 324 11.31 7.35 -39.19
C ARG A 324 12.45 6.55 -39.77
N ALA A 325 13.52 6.37 -39.00
CA ALA A 325 14.71 5.66 -39.45
C ALA A 325 14.47 4.14 -39.53
N ARG A 326 15.25 3.46 -40.38
CA ARG A 326 15.33 2.00 -40.35
C ARG A 326 15.75 1.53 -38.97
N GLY A 327 15.06 0.54 -38.43
CA GLY A 327 15.38 -0.05 -37.12
C GLY A 327 15.10 0.86 -35.92
N GLU A 328 14.37 1.96 -36.09
CA GLU A 328 14.04 2.89 -35.00
C GLU A 328 13.27 2.22 -33.83
N SER A 329 12.44 1.21 -34.12
CA SER A 329 11.75 0.44 -33.07
C SER A 329 12.67 -0.62 -32.46
N PHE A 330 13.31 -1.43 -33.32
CA PHE A 330 14.34 -2.37 -32.90
C PHE A 330 15.21 -2.79 -34.08
N LEU A 331 16.46 -3.14 -33.76
CA LEU A 331 17.45 -3.63 -34.71
C LEU A 331 17.46 -5.15 -34.77
N ARG A 332 17.89 -5.69 -35.90
CA ARG A 332 18.21 -7.11 -36.06
C ARG A 332 19.24 -7.53 -35.02
N GLY A 333 18.95 -8.63 -34.33
CA GLY A 333 19.79 -9.17 -33.25
C GLY A 333 19.59 -8.48 -31.90
N GLN A 334 18.80 -7.42 -31.80
CA GLN A 334 18.45 -6.79 -30.52
C GLN A 334 17.60 -7.76 -29.68
N GLU A 335 17.93 -7.87 -28.39
CA GLU A 335 17.12 -8.59 -27.41
C GLU A 335 15.73 -7.95 -27.30
N LEU A 336 14.69 -8.72 -27.61
CA LEU A 336 13.30 -8.30 -27.48
C LEU A 336 12.78 -8.62 -26.09
N LEU A 337 12.93 -9.88 -25.67
CA LEU A 337 12.47 -10.38 -24.38
C LEU A 337 13.46 -11.41 -23.83
N ARG A 338 13.69 -11.36 -22.52
CA ARG A 338 14.52 -12.36 -21.81
C ARG A 338 13.72 -13.57 -21.35
N ALA A 339 14.36 -14.72 -21.30
CA ALA A 339 13.87 -15.91 -20.62
C ALA A 339 13.43 -15.56 -19.18
N GLY A 340 12.32 -16.16 -18.76
CA GLY A 340 11.66 -15.88 -17.50
C GLY A 340 10.71 -14.69 -17.53
N THR A 341 10.54 -14.01 -18.68
CA THR A 341 9.51 -12.96 -18.85
C THR A 341 8.14 -13.59 -18.99
N ARG A 342 7.16 -13.11 -18.20
CA ARG A 342 5.75 -13.45 -18.40
C ARG A 342 5.17 -12.68 -19.59
N ILE A 343 4.53 -13.39 -20.50
CA ILE A 343 4.02 -12.82 -21.76
C ILE A 343 2.65 -12.18 -21.49
N GLY A 344 2.66 -10.87 -21.20
CA GLY A 344 1.46 -10.03 -21.15
C GLY A 344 1.11 -9.40 -22.52
N PRO A 345 0.07 -8.57 -22.60
CA PRO A 345 -0.38 -7.97 -23.87
C PRO A 345 0.70 -7.17 -24.60
N GLY A 346 1.52 -6.39 -23.87
CA GLY A 346 2.62 -5.62 -24.49
C GLY A 346 3.72 -6.51 -25.06
N ALA A 347 4.10 -7.56 -24.32
CA ALA A 347 5.07 -8.55 -24.81
C ALA A 347 4.53 -9.30 -26.03
N LEU A 348 3.24 -9.66 -26.02
CA LEU A 348 2.57 -10.31 -27.14
C LEU A 348 2.58 -9.41 -28.40
N ALA A 349 2.28 -8.12 -28.25
CA ALA A 349 2.30 -7.16 -29.35
C ALA A 349 3.71 -6.98 -29.94
N LEU A 350 4.74 -6.94 -29.08
CA LEU A 350 6.13 -6.89 -29.52
C LEU A 350 6.53 -8.14 -30.33
N LEU A 351 6.16 -9.33 -29.83
CA LEU A 351 6.43 -10.60 -30.52
C LEU A 351 5.69 -10.69 -31.87
N ALA A 352 4.44 -10.22 -31.94
CA ALA A 352 3.70 -10.11 -33.18
C ALA A 352 4.38 -9.16 -34.17
N ALA A 353 4.81 -7.98 -33.72
CA ALA A 353 5.52 -7.01 -34.54
C ALA A 353 6.88 -7.52 -35.03
N ALA A 354 7.52 -8.41 -34.26
CA ALA A 354 8.74 -9.12 -34.64
C ALA A 354 8.49 -10.35 -35.54
N GLY A 355 7.25 -10.61 -35.95
CA GLY A 355 6.88 -11.70 -36.86
C GLY A 355 6.99 -13.09 -36.24
N GLN A 356 6.87 -13.22 -34.91
CA GLN A 356 6.94 -14.51 -34.22
C GLN A 356 5.60 -15.25 -34.31
N ASP A 357 5.58 -16.42 -34.97
CA ASP A 357 4.40 -17.29 -35.03
C ASP A 357 4.33 -18.27 -33.85
N THR A 358 5.49 -18.80 -33.44
CA THR A 358 5.63 -19.66 -32.25
C THR A 358 6.54 -19.03 -31.21
N VAL A 359 6.33 -19.40 -29.95
CA VAL A 359 7.06 -18.86 -28.80
C VAL A 359 7.51 -20.01 -27.90
N PRO A 360 8.80 -20.10 -27.54
CA PRO A 360 9.30 -21.08 -26.59
C PRO A 360 8.89 -20.69 -25.17
N VAL A 361 8.01 -21.47 -24.54
CA VAL A 361 7.51 -21.21 -23.18
C VAL A 361 7.80 -22.39 -22.25
N TYR A 362 7.81 -22.12 -20.95
CA TYR A 362 7.80 -23.18 -19.95
C TYR A 362 6.42 -23.85 -19.88
N PRO A 363 6.34 -25.18 -19.70
CA PRO A 363 5.09 -25.90 -19.47
C PRO A 363 4.28 -25.32 -18.31
N LYS A 364 2.95 -25.49 -18.35
CA LYS A 364 2.10 -25.05 -17.23
C LYS A 364 2.41 -25.89 -15.99
N LEU A 365 2.68 -25.21 -14.87
CA LEU A 365 2.86 -25.87 -13.58
C LEU A 365 1.56 -26.53 -13.13
N ARG A 366 1.62 -27.78 -12.66
CA ARG A 366 0.45 -28.48 -12.10
C ARG A 366 0.45 -28.32 -10.58
N VAL A 367 -0.60 -27.74 -10.02
CA VAL A 367 -0.73 -27.50 -8.58
C VAL A 367 -1.86 -28.36 -8.03
N GLY A 368 -1.53 -29.22 -7.07
CA GLY A 368 -2.51 -30.02 -6.34
C GLY A 368 -3.06 -29.24 -5.14
N LEU A 369 -4.39 -29.24 -4.95
CA LEU A 369 -5.06 -28.59 -3.83
C LEU A 369 -5.89 -29.61 -3.04
N LEU A 370 -5.73 -29.61 -1.72
CA LEU A 370 -6.46 -30.47 -0.80
C LEU A 370 -6.85 -29.68 0.46
N CYS A 371 -8.10 -29.81 0.89
CA CYS A 371 -8.61 -29.16 2.10
C CYS A 371 -9.01 -30.22 3.13
N THR A 372 -8.78 -29.96 4.42
CA THR A 372 -9.12 -30.89 5.51
C THR A 372 -9.79 -30.14 6.64
N GLY A 373 -10.79 -30.76 7.25
CA GLY A 373 -11.55 -30.21 8.37
C GLY A 373 -12.96 -30.78 8.41
N ARG A 374 -13.29 -31.48 9.51
CA ARG A 374 -14.63 -32.06 9.73
C ARG A 374 -15.76 -31.02 9.78
N GLU A 375 -15.43 -29.78 10.08
CA GLU A 375 -16.36 -28.64 10.07
C GLU A 375 -16.73 -28.18 8.65
N LEU A 376 -15.94 -28.55 7.64
CA LEU A 376 -16.07 -27.98 6.30
C LEU A 376 -17.22 -28.62 5.51
N ARG A 377 -17.98 -27.76 4.83
CA ARG A 377 -19.01 -28.16 3.86
C ARG A 377 -18.83 -27.45 2.51
N PRO A 378 -19.17 -28.13 1.40
CA PRO A 378 -19.23 -27.48 0.09
C PRO A 378 -20.23 -26.32 0.08
N VAL A 379 -19.93 -25.28 -0.68
CA VAL A 379 -20.84 -24.16 -0.91
C VAL A 379 -22.14 -24.67 -1.55
N GLY A 380 -23.28 -24.25 -1.01
CA GLY A 380 -24.62 -24.64 -1.48
C GLY A 380 -25.25 -25.82 -0.72
N ALA A 381 -24.49 -26.53 0.11
CA ALA A 381 -25.05 -27.53 1.03
C ALA A 381 -25.62 -26.86 2.30
N PRO A 382 -26.71 -27.36 2.91
CA PRO A 382 -27.20 -26.81 4.17
C PRO A 382 -26.17 -27.04 5.30
N LEU A 383 -25.89 -25.99 6.08
CA LEU A 383 -25.00 -26.08 7.24
C LEU A 383 -25.73 -26.69 8.43
N ARG A 384 -25.08 -27.64 9.11
CA ARG A 384 -25.48 -28.09 10.45
C ARG A 384 -24.74 -27.30 11.53
N HIS A 385 -25.16 -27.49 12.77
CA HIS A 385 -24.50 -26.86 13.91
C HIS A 385 -23.01 -27.24 13.97
N GLY A 386 -22.14 -26.22 14.03
CA GLY A 386 -20.69 -26.40 14.06
C GLY A 386 -20.03 -26.54 12.68
N GLU A 387 -20.80 -26.51 11.59
CA GLU A 387 -20.27 -26.57 10.22
C GLU A 387 -20.11 -25.18 9.60
N ILE A 388 -19.11 -25.03 8.74
CA ILE A 388 -18.82 -23.81 7.98
C ILE A 388 -18.56 -24.14 6.51
N TYR A 389 -18.77 -23.17 5.62
CA TYR A 389 -18.43 -23.34 4.21
C TYR A 389 -16.92 -23.25 3.97
N ASP A 390 -16.44 -24.07 3.04
CA ASP A 390 -15.05 -24.03 2.57
C ASP A 390 -14.78 -22.81 1.67
N SER A 391 -14.36 -21.72 2.31
CA SER A 391 -13.96 -20.47 1.66
C SER A 391 -12.50 -20.45 1.23
N ASN A 392 -11.64 -21.27 1.84
CA ASN A 392 -10.21 -21.32 1.54
C ASN A 392 -9.97 -21.94 0.17
N ARG A 393 -10.64 -23.06 -0.12
CA ARG A 393 -10.57 -23.71 -1.44
C ARG A 393 -11.05 -22.79 -2.54
N ALA A 394 -12.16 -22.07 -2.31
CA ALA A 394 -12.70 -21.11 -3.29
C ALA A 394 -11.67 -20.02 -3.62
N PHE A 395 -11.05 -19.43 -2.58
CA PHE A 395 -9.99 -18.43 -2.76
C PHE A 395 -8.77 -19.00 -3.47
N LEU A 396 -8.20 -20.11 -2.99
CA LEU A 396 -6.97 -20.68 -3.55
C LEU A 396 -7.17 -21.17 -4.98
N SER A 397 -8.30 -21.78 -5.29
CA SER A 397 -8.62 -22.23 -6.65
C SER A 397 -8.62 -21.05 -7.63
N SER A 398 -9.27 -19.95 -7.25
CA SER A 398 -9.29 -18.73 -8.06
C SER A 398 -7.91 -18.08 -8.19
N ALA A 399 -7.21 -17.91 -7.07
CA ALA A 399 -5.94 -17.21 -7.03
C ALA A 399 -4.83 -17.98 -7.77
N LEU A 400 -4.85 -19.32 -7.72
CA LEU A 400 -3.95 -20.17 -8.50
C LEU A 400 -4.31 -20.15 -9.99
N ALA A 401 -5.60 -20.21 -10.33
CA ALA A 401 -6.05 -20.14 -11.72
C ALA A 401 -5.64 -18.82 -12.40
N GLU A 402 -5.67 -17.70 -11.68
CA GLU A 402 -5.17 -16.39 -12.17
C GLU A 402 -3.70 -16.45 -12.64
N LEU A 403 -2.87 -17.29 -12.02
CA LEU A 403 -1.47 -17.46 -12.42
C LEU A 403 -1.32 -18.28 -13.72
N GLY A 404 -2.36 -18.97 -14.17
CA GLY A 404 -2.36 -19.84 -15.35
C GLY A 404 -1.84 -21.26 -15.10
N VAL A 405 -1.86 -21.73 -13.85
CA VAL A 405 -1.50 -23.11 -13.49
C VAL A 405 -2.58 -24.11 -13.90
N VAL A 406 -2.22 -25.39 -13.97
CA VAL A 406 -3.21 -26.49 -14.07
C VAL A 406 -3.54 -26.95 -12.65
N LEU A 407 -4.74 -26.65 -12.18
CA LEU A 407 -5.19 -27.04 -10.84
C LEU A 407 -5.70 -28.49 -10.83
N VAL A 408 -5.19 -29.30 -9.91
CA VAL A 408 -5.70 -30.65 -9.58
C VAL A 408 -6.34 -30.56 -8.20
N ASP A 409 -7.67 -30.44 -8.17
CA ASP A 409 -8.43 -30.19 -6.95
C ASP A 409 -9.06 -31.47 -6.40
N GLU A 410 -8.59 -31.92 -5.24
CA GLU A 410 -9.08 -33.13 -4.54
C GLU A 410 -10.22 -32.82 -3.55
N GLY A 411 -10.52 -31.54 -3.34
CA GLY A 411 -11.59 -31.07 -2.46
C GLY A 411 -11.34 -31.30 -0.97
N ILE A 412 -12.45 -31.48 -0.25
CA ILE A 412 -12.44 -31.70 1.21
C ILE A 412 -12.19 -33.19 1.47
N VAL A 413 -11.16 -33.47 2.25
CA VAL A 413 -10.78 -34.82 2.70
C VAL A 413 -11.03 -34.93 4.20
N ASP A 414 -11.42 -36.12 4.65
CA ASP A 414 -11.68 -36.39 6.06
C ASP A 414 -10.40 -36.32 6.89
N ASP A 415 -10.54 -35.86 8.13
CA ASP A 415 -9.46 -35.84 9.12
C ASP A 415 -9.15 -37.27 9.63
N ASP A 416 -8.53 -38.07 8.75
CA ASP A 416 -7.97 -39.40 8.99
C ASP A 416 -6.57 -39.48 8.36
N SER A 417 -5.59 -39.98 9.11
CA SER A 417 -4.19 -39.96 8.67
C SER A 417 -3.91 -40.88 7.48
N ARG A 418 -4.59 -42.03 7.37
CA ARG A 418 -4.41 -42.97 6.25
C ARG A 418 -5.04 -42.42 4.99
N VAL A 419 -6.26 -41.91 5.10
CA VAL A 419 -6.96 -41.29 3.97
C VAL A 419 -6.17 -40.09 3.45
N LEU A 420 -5.66 -39.23 4.35
CA LEU A 420 -4.85 -38.08 3.97
C LEU A 420 -3.54 -38.50 3.28
N GLU A 421 -2.86 -39.53 3.75
CA GLU A 421 -1.66 -40.07 3.10
C GLU A 421 -1.95 -40.57 1.69
N GLU A 422 -2.98 -41.42 1.52
CA GLU A 422 -3.38 -41.97 0.23
C GLU A 422 -3.75 -40.86 -0.77
N ARG A 423 -4.48 -39.83 -0.33
CA ARG A 423 -4.87 -38.71 -1.19
C ARG A 423 -3.69 -37.80 -1.52
N LEU A 424 -2.75 -37.57 -0.60
CA LEU A 424 -1.53 -36.82 -0.90
C LEU A 424 -0.62 -37.57 -1.88
N ASP A 425 -0.50 -38.89 -1.76
CA ASP A 425 0.25 -39.73 -2.71
C ASP A 425 -0.36 -39.67 -4.11
N ALA A 426 -1.67 -39.90 -4.24
CA ALA A 426 -2.37 -39.81 -5.51
C ALA A 426 -2.28 -38.41 -6.15
N LEU A 427 -2.26 -37.36 -5.33
CA LEU A 427 -2.11 -35.98 -5.80
C LEU A 427 -0.68 -35.68 -6.26
N ALA A 428 0.33 -36.21 -5.58
CA ALA A 428 1.74 -36.03 -5.94
C ALA A 428 2.13 -36.68 -7.26
N GLU A 429 1.44 -37.76 -7.66
CA GLU A 429 1.58 -38.36 -9.00
C GLU A 429 1.09 -37.44 -10.11
N LYS A 430 0.13 -36.56 -9.80
CA LYS A 430 -0.56 -35.70 -10.77
C LYS A 430 -0.15 -34.24 -10.66
N ALA A 431 0.70 -33.84 -9.73
CA ALA A 431 1.05 -32.45 -9.50
C ALA A 431 2.55 -32.24 -9.29
N ASP A 432 3.01 -31.02 -9.59
CA ASP A 432 4.40 -30.59 -9.38
C ASP A 432 4.60 -29.94 -8.02
N LEU A 433 3.52 -29.40 -7.45
CA LEU A 433 3.49 -28.68 -6.17
C LEU A 433 2.14 -28.94 -5.49
N LEU A 434 2.15 -29.09 -4.17
CA LEU A 434 0.97 -29.37 -3.37
C LEU A 434 0.67 -28.22 -2.43
N VAL A 435 -0.61 -27.89 -2.27
CA VAL A 435 -1.12 -26.92 -1.31
C VAL A 435 -2.20 -27.60 -0.48
N THR A 436 -2.06 -27.56 0.84
CA THR A 436 -3.10 -28.02 1.76
C THR A 436 -3.61 -26.89 2.64
N THR A 437 -4.88 -26.94 3.04
CA THR A 437 -5.44 -26.02 4.04
C THR A 437 -6.13 -26.79 5.15
N GLY A 438 -5.96 -26.35 6.40
CA GLY A 438 -6.47 -27.08 7.55
C GLY A 438 -5.52 -28.21 7.97
N GLY A 439 -5.71 -28.77 9.16
CA GLY A 439 -4.87 -29.87 9.66
C GLY A 439 -3.40 -29.49 9.93
N VAL A 440 -3.08 -28.19 9.96
CA VAL A 440 -1.76 -27.61 10.27
C VAL A 440 -1.92 -26.68 11.49
N SER A 441 -1.77 -27.24 12.69
CA SER A 441 -1.94 -26.52 13.95
C SER A 441 -0.91 -26.98 14.99
N ALA A 442 -0.85 -26.32 16.15
CA ALA A 442 0.01 -26.74 17.25
C ALA A 442 -0.65 -27.78 18.19
N GLY A 443 -1.86 -28.26 17.86
CA GLY A 443 -2.68 -29.13 18.70
C GLY A 443 -2.91 -30.54 18.13
N GLU A 444 -3.84 -31.27 18.74
CA GLU A 444 -4.10 -32.70 18.44
C GLU A 444 -4.56 -32.97 17.00
N SER A 445 -5.17 -31.98 16.34
CA SER A 445 -5.66 -32.03 14.96
C SER A 445 -4.60 -31.72 13.88
N ASP A 446 -3.30 -31.74 14.21
CA ASP A 446 -2.18 -31.53 13.27
C ASP A 446 -1.84 -32.79 12.45
N TYR A 447 -2.82 -33.33 11.69
CA TYR A 447 -2.65 -34.58 10.95
C TYR A 447 -1.58 -34.47 9.86
N VAL A 448 -1.55 -33.36 9.13
CA VAL A 448 -0.56 -33.10 8.07
C VAL A 448 0.83 -32.95 8.68
N GLY A 449 0.95 -32.19 9.77
CA GLY A 449 2.23 -31.99 10.46
C GLY A 449 2.81 -33.27 11.07
N LYS A 450 1.96 -34.12 11.67
CA LYS A 450 2.36 -35.44 12.21
C LYS A 450 2.91 -36.36 11.13
N LEU A 451 2.17 -36.50 10.02
CA LEU A 451 2.58 -37.32 8.87
C LEU A 451 3.95 -36.90 8.31
N LEU A 452 4.20 -35.59 8.25
CA LEU A 452 5.46 -35.05 7.72
C LEU A 452 6.62 -35.13 8.72
N ALA A 453 6.34 -35.04 10.02
CA ALA A 453 7.36 -35.19 11.07
C ALA A 453 7.95 -36.60 11.11
N GLU A 454 7.11 -37.63 10.95
CA GLU A 454 7.54 -39.04 10.85
C GLU A 454 8.51 -39.31 9.69
N ARG A 455 8.45 -38.48 8.65
CA ARG A 455 9.24 -38.63 7.41
C ARG A 455 10.44 -37.68 7.36
N ASN A 456 10.70 -36.91 8.42
CA ASN A 456 11.77 -35.91 8.54
C ASN A 456 11.82 -34.91 7.35
N ALA A 457 10.65 -34.61 6.77
CA ALA A 457 10.53 -33.85 5.52
C ALA A 457 10.19 -32.36 5.74
N VAL A 458 10.05 -31.93 7.00
CA VAL A 458 9.62 -30.58 7.38
C VAL A 458 10.79 -29.61 7.34
N VAL A 459 10.65 -28.54 6.57
CA VAL A 459 11.64 -27.45 6.45
C VAL A 459 11.22 -26.23 7.28
N ILE A 460 9.92 -25.93 7.33
CA ILE A 460 9.34 -24.82 8.11
C ILE A 460 8.06 -25.33 8.79
N ARG A 461 7.84 -24.96 10.05
CA ARG A 461 6.64 -25.35 10.82
C ARG A 461 5.84 -24.16 11.38
N GLN A 462 6.55 -23.11 11.78
CA GLN A 462 5.95 -21.89 12.30
C GLN A 462 6.77 -20.68 11.89
N ILE A 463 6.08 -19.58 11.61
CA ILE A 463 6.70 -18.31 11.25
C ILE A 463 6.18 -17.19 12.15
N ALA A 464 7.03 -16.20 12.43
CA ALA A 464 6.72 -15.08 13.32
C ALA A 464 5.88 -14.02 12.59
N VAL A 465 4.63 -14.36 12.24
CA VAL A 465 3.71 -13.46 11.53
C VAL A 465 2.31 -13.44 12.15
N LYS A 466 1.53 -12.42 11.79
CA LYS A 466 0.12 -12.28 12.17
C LYS A 466 -0.71 -11.64 11.05
N PRO A 467 -1.82 -12.25 10.62
CA PRO A 467 -2.21 -13.65 10.88
C PRO A 467 -1.29 -14.64 10.17
N GLY A 468 -1.34 -15.93 10.55
CA GLY A 468 -0.62 -17.00 9.84
C GLY A 468 0.63 -17.56 10.51
N ARG A 469 0.71 -17.53 11.85
CA ARG A 469 1.82 -18.15 12.59
C ARG A 469 2.03 -19.64 12.27
N PRO A 470 0.99 -20.50 12.23
CA PRO A 470 1.12 -21.85 11.70
C PRO A 470 1.30 -21.75 10.18
N PHE A 471 2.42 -22.26 9.70
CA PHE A 471 2.73 -22.36 8.27
C PHE A 471 3.74 -23.47 8.10
N LEU A 472 3.38 -24.48 7.31
CA LEU A 472 4.19 -25.65 7.08
C LEU A 472 4.74 -25.61 5.66
N PHE A 473 6.03 -25.91 5.52
CA PHE A 473 6.62 -26.21 4.23
C PHE A 473 7.45 -27.48 4.34
N ALA A 474 7.22 -28.42 3.42
CA ALA A 474 7.83 -29.73 3.41
C ALA A 474 8.00 -30.27 1.97
N ARG A 475 8.61 -31.46 1.86
CA ARG A 475 8.62 -32.25 0.63
C ARG A 475 7.73 -33.48 0.80
N TRP A 476 6.84 -33.72 -0.16
CA TRP A 476 6.01 -34.94 -0.21
C TRP A 476 6.31 -35.68 -1.51
N ARG A 477 6.86 -36.91 -1.41
CA ARG A 477 7.32 -37.70 -2.58
C ARG A 477 8.23 -36.89 -3.52
N GLY A 478 9.09 -36.05 -2.94
CA GLY A 478 9.99 -35.16 -3.69
C GLY A 478 9.35 -33.86 -4.19
N LYS A 479 8.02 -33.70 -4.13
CA LYS A 479 7.31 -32.48 -4.55
C LYS A 479 7.21 -31.47 -3.39
N PRO A 480 7.28 -30.16 -3.64
CA PRO A 480 7.03 -29.15 -2.61
C PRO A 480 5.59 -29.21 -2.08
N LEU A 481 5.42 -29.14 -0.77
CA LEU A 481 4.12 -29.11 -0.10
C LEU A 481 4.03 -27.89 0.82
N PHE A 482 3.03 -27.04 0.59
CA PHE A 482 2.66 -25.92 1.44
C PHE A 482 1.44 -26.29 2.29
N GLY A 483 1.59 -26.29 3.61
CA GLY A 483 0.49 -26.48 4.55
C GLY A 483 0.08 -25.17 5.19
N LEU A 484 -1.13 -24.72 4.87
CA LEU A 484 -1.71 -23.47 5.35
C LEU A 484 -2.67 -23.72 6.53
N PRO A 485 -2.79 -22.75 7.45
CA PRO A 485 -3.76 -22.83 8.55
C PRO A 485 -5.20 -22.79 8.02
N GLY A 486 -6.16 -23.27 8.81
CA GLY A 486 -7.59 -23.23 8.45
C GLY A 486 -8.20 -21.82 8.45
N THR A 487 -7.55 -20.83 9.06
CA THR A 487 -8.07 -19.46 9.16
C THR A 487 -7.96 -18.73 7.81
N PRO A 488 -9.07 -18.24 7.21
CA PRO A 488 -9.02 -17.69 5.86
C PRO A 488 -8.16 -16.43 5.69
N ALA A 489 -8.18 -15.54 6.69
CA ALA A 489 -7.31 -14.38 6.73
C ALA A 489 -5.82 -14.75 6.65
N ALA A 490 -5.41 -15.85 7.27
CA ALA A 490 -4.05 -16.35 7.21
C ALA A 490 -3.73 -16.98 5.84
N VAL A 491 -4.63 -17.78 5.29
CA VAL A 491 -4.51 -18.34 3.93
C VAL A 491 -4.27 -17.23 2.91
N PHE A 492 -5.06 -16.16 2.97
CA PHE A 492 -4.97 -15.01 2.08
C PHE A 492 -3.58 -14.35 2.11
N VAL A 493 -3.11 -13.95 3.28
CA VAL A 493 -1.83 -13.21 3.40
C VAL A 493 -0.63 -14.10 3.09
N LEU A 494 -0.66 -15.38 3.51
CA LEU A 494 0.43 -16.32 3.25
C LEU A 494 0.48 -16.74 1.79
N TYR A 495 -0.66 -16.82 1.10
CA TYR A 495 -0.68 -17.04 -0.34
C TYR A 495 0.08 -15.94 -1.07
N TYR A 496 -0.32 -14.68 -0.89
CA TYR A 496 0.29 -13.56 -1.61
C TYR A 496 1.76 -13.31 -1.21
N ASP A 497 2.10 -13.47 0.06
CA ASP A 497 3.47 -13.21 0.53
C ASP A 497 4.43 -14.38 0.22
N LEU A 498 4.02 -15.62 0.49
CA LEU A 498 4.92 -16.77 0.50
C LEU A 498 4.70 -17.71 -0.68
N ILE A 499 3.45 -18.02 -1.06
CA ILE A 499 3.18 -19.06 -2.06
C ILE A 499 3.24 -18.50 -3.48
N ARG A 500 2.53 -17.41 -3.78
CA ARG A 500 2.48 -16.79 -5.12
C ARG A 500 3.87 -16.53 -5.69
N PRO A 501 4.84 -15.94 -4.96
CA PRO A 501 6.19 -15.71 -5.51
C PRO A 501 7.00 -16.99 -5.71
N ARG A 502 6.65 -18.10 -5.05
CA ARG A 502 7.28 -19.42 -5.25
C ARG A 502 6.66 -20.16 -6.42
N VAL A 503 5.34 -20.14 -6.56
CA VAL A 503 4.62 -20.66 -7.72
C VAL A 503 5.09 -19.97 -9.00
N ARG A 504 5.14 -18.63 -9.03
CA ARG A 504 5.68 -17.87 -10.17
C ARG A 504 7.11 -18.26 -10.51
N SER A 505 7.97 -18.41 -9.50
CA SER A 505 9.35 -18.87 -9.70
C SER A 505 9.43 -20.30 -10.26
N ALA A 506 8.57 -21.21 -9.80
CA ALA A 506 8.46 -22.59 -10.28
C ALA A 506 7.79 -22.70 -11.67
N MET A 507 7.13 -21.64 -12.13
CA MET A 507 6.73 -21.47 -13.54
C MET A 507 7.87 -20.94 -14.42
N GLY A 508 9.06 -20.68 -13.85
CA GLY A 508 10.22 -20.16 -14.56
C GLY A 508 10.33 -18.63 -14.57
N GLU A 509 9.44 -17.92 -13.87
CA GLU A 509 9.42 -16.46 -13.90
C GLU A 509 10.64 -15.87 -13.17
N ARG A 510 11.27 -14.88 -13.82
CA ARG A 510 12.42 -14.17 -13.27
C ARG A 510 11.94 -13.01 -12.41
N GLU A 511 12.49 -12.91 -11.19
CA GLU A 511 12.30 -11.77 -10.28
C GLU A 511 10.83 -11.29 -10.16
N PRO A 512 9.92 -12.10 -9.58
CA PRO A 512 8.56 -11.67 -9.32
C PRO A 512 8.56 -10.56 -8.25
N VAL A 513 8.73 -9.31 -8.66
CA VAL A 513 8.70 -8.14 -7.78
C VAL A 513 7.29 -7.56 -7.81
N GLU A 514 6.52 -7.84 -6.77
CA GLU A 514 5.19 -7.25 -6.54
C GLU A 514 5.20 -6.30 -5.35
N ARG A 515 6.38 -5.80 -4.99
CA ARG A 515 6.58 -5.08 -3.73
C ARG A 515 7.05 -3.67 -3.96
N ALA A 516 6.42 -2.75 -3.24
CA ALA A 516 6.83 -1.36 -3.16
C ALA A 516 6.97 -0.95 -1.69
N ARG A 517 7.57 0.22 -1.47
CA ARG A 517 7.49 0.91 -0.19
C ARG A 517 6.64 2.16 -0.36
N LEU A 518 5.55 2.24 0.39
CA LEU A 518 4.64 3.38 0.34
C LEU A 518 4.55 4.02 1.74
N PRO A 519 4.48 5.36 1.83
CA PRO A 519 4.24 6.03 3.11
C PRO A 519 2.86 5.68 3.65
N ALA A 520 2.76 5.40 4.96
CA ALA A 520 1.48 5.18 5.63
C ALA A 520 0.74 6.52 5.87
N LEU A 521 -0.54 6.59 5.52
CA LEU A 521 -1.36 7.81 5.73
C LEU A 521 -1.88 7.99 7.15
N SER A 522 -1.84 6.93 7.96
CA SER A 522 -2.23 6.99 9.37
C SER A 522 -1.28 6.15 10.20
N ARG A 523 -1.19 6.48 11.49
CA ARG A 523 -0.43 5.67 12.45
C ARG A 523 -1.05 4.29 12.60
N ILE A 524 -0.24 3.24 12.56
CA ILE A 524 -0.68 1.85 12.68
C ILE A 524 -0.07 1.23 13.94
N PRO A 525 -0.87 0.97 14.98
CA PRO A 525 -0.36 0.32 16.19
C PRO A 525 -0.08 -1.16 15.92
N LYS A 526 1.01 -1.68 16.46
CA LYS A 526 1.29 -3.12 16.45
C LYS A 526 2.06 -3.54 17.70
N LYS A 527 2.52 -4.78 17.75
CA LYS A 527 3.46 -5.25 18.77
C LYS A 527 4.71 -5.81 18.10
N ALA A 528 5.88 -5.53 18.68
CA ALA A 528 7.13 -6.16 18.25
C ALA A 528 7.11 -7.68 18.48
N GLY A 529 7.99 -8.39 17.77
CA GLY A 529 8.18 -9.84 17.86
C GLY A 529 7.41 -10.67 16.83
N ARG A 530 6.73 -10.02 15.88
CA ARG A 530 6.20 -10.66 14.66
C ARG A 530 5.92 -9.65 13.56
N THR A 531 6.01 -10.06 12.30
CA THR A 531 5.47 -9.27 11.19
C THR A 531 3.94 -9.24 11.26
N GLU A 532 3.32 -8.07 11.11
CA GLU A 532 1.85 -7.98 11.05
C GLU A 532 1.42 -7.57 9.64
N TYR A 533 0.43 -8.29 9.10
CA TYR A 533 -0.15 -8.00 7.80
C TYR A 533 -1.38 -7.10 7.96
N TRP A 534 -1.46 -6.07 7.11
CA TRP A 534 -2.54 -5.08 7.12
C TRP A 534 -3.13 -4.92 5.73
N ALA A 535 -4.47 -4.96 5.66
CA ALA A 535 -5.20 -4.66 4.44
C ALA A 535 -5.29 -3.13 4.29
N GLY A 536 -5.10 -2.63 3.08
CA GLY A 536 -5.27 -1.21 2.80
C GLY A 536 -5.55 -0.91 1.35
N ARG A 537 -5.80 0.37 1.10
CA ARG A 537 -6.08 0.92 -0.23
C ARG A 537 -4.91 1.75 -0.71
N LEU A 538 -4.76 1.77 -2.03
CA LEU A 538 -3.86 2.72 -2.67
C LEU A 538 -4.54 4.08 -2.66
N ALA A 539 -3.90 5.07 -2.04
CA ALA A 539 -4.40 6.44 -1.94
C ALA A 539 -3.34 7.44 -2.39
N LEU A 540 -3.73 8.70 -2.53
CA LEU A 540 -2.80 9.80 -2.73
C LEU A 540 -2.50 10.48 -1.39
N GLY A 541 -1.22 10.73 -1.14
CA GLY A 541 -0.72 11.51 -0.02
C GLY A 541 -0.92 13.00 -0.21
N THR A 542 -0.49 13.78 0.78
CA THR A 542 -0.69 15.24 0.81
C THR A 542 0.11 15.98 -0.26
N LYS A 543 1.12 15.35 -0.87
CA LYS A 543 1.90 15.89 -1.98
C LYS A 543 1.53 15.23 -3.31
N GLY A 544 0.43 14.47 -3.37
CA GLY A 544 -0.01 13.74 -4.56
C GLY A 544 0.77 12.46 -4.84
N GLU A 545 1.61 11.99 -3.90
CA GLU A 545 2.35 10.75 -4.00
C GLU A 545 1.48 9.52 -3.71
N ALA A 546 1.80 8.36 -4.30
CA ALA A 546 1.15 7.12 -3.92
C ALA A 546 1.43 6.77 -2.44
N ALA A 547 0.39 6.43 -1.69
CA ALA A 547 0.46 6.18 -0.26
C ALA A 547 -0.45 5.02 0.16
N PHE A 548 -0.12 4.42 1.31
CA PHE A 548 -0.89 3.32 1.89
C PHE A 548 -1.92 3.86 2.89
N ALA A 549 -3.20 3.66 2.61
CA ALA A 549 -4.30 3.93 3.54
C ALA A 549 -4.75 2.62 4.20
N PRO A 550 -4.47 2.39 5.51
CA PRO A 550 -4.92 1.17 6.18
C PRO A 550 -6.44 1.13 6.28
N VAL A 551 -7.02 -0.05 6.03
CA VAL A 551 -8.45 -0.33 6.23
C VAL A 551 -8.64 -1.01 7.58
N SER A 552 -7.92 -2.11 7.82
CA SER A 552 -7.95 -2.83 9.09
C SER A 552 -6.75 -3.77 9.23
N THR A 553 -6.57 -4.32 10.43
CA THR A 553 -5.77 -5.53 10.58
C THR A 553 -6.45 -6.69 9.84
N VAL A 554 -5.67 -7.63 9.30
CA VAL A 554 -6.21 -8.79 8.58
C VAL A 554 -6.74 -9.86 9.57
N ASP A 555 -6.35 -9.81 10.84
CA ASP A 555 -6.79 -10.77 11.87
C ASP A 555 -8.17 -10.49 12.46
N ALA A 556 -8.56 -9.22 12.62
CA ALA A 556 -9.74 -8.82 13.39
C ALA A 556 -11.03 -8.76 12.54
N ALA A 557 -10.91 -8.82 11.21
CA ALA A 557 -11.98 -8.37 10.33
C ALA A 557 -12.42 -9.37 9.24
N GLY A 558 -11.92 -10.62 9.28
CA GLY A 558 -12.37 -11.68 8.39
C GLY A 558 -12.10 -11.40 6.90
N PHE A 559 -12.93 -11.95 6.01
CA PHE A 559 -12.79 -11.82 4.55
C PHE A 559 -13.06 -10.40 4.00
N LEU A 560 -13.82 -9.57 4.73
CA LEU A 560 -14.37 -8.31 4.22
C LEU A 560 -13.30 -7.24 3.89
N PRO A 561 -12.28 -6.98 4.73
CA PRO A 561 -11.20 -6.05 4.38
C PRO A 561 -10.30 -6.57 3.26
N ALA A 562 -10.12 -7.89 3.14
CA ALA A 562 -9.30 -8.48 2.09
C ALA A 562 -9.96 -8.29 0.71
N ALA A 563 -11.28 -8.40 0.63
CA ALA A 563 -12.05 -8.15 -0.60
C ALA A 563 -12.06 -6.67 -1.03
N ALA A 564 -11.85 -5.74 -0.10
CA ALA A 564 -11.89 -4.30 -0.34
C ALA A 564 -10.51 -3.63 -0.38
N ALA A 565 -9.43 -4.41 -0.33
CA ALA A 565 -8.05 -3.95 -0.31
C ALA A 565 -7.43 -3.94 -1.70
N ASP A 566 -6.67 -2.90 -1.99
CA ASP A 566 -5.76 -2.86 -3.16
C ASP A 566 -4.36 -3.37 -2.80
N LEU A 567 -4.02 -3.30 -1.50
CA LEU A 567 -2.67 -3.50 -0.98
C LEU A 567 -2.68 -4.36 0.28
N LEU A 568 -1.65 -5.19 0.41
CA LEU A 568 -1.30 -5.88 1.65
C LEU A 568 0.02 -5.30 2.20
N ALA A 569 -0.04 -4.55 3.30
CA ALA A 569 1.14 -4.02 3.97
C ALA A 569 1.74 -5.03 4.96
N LEU A 570 3.06 -5.01 5.07
CA LEU A 570 3.86 -5.86 5.93
C LEU A 570 4.61 -5.00 6.94
N LEU A 571 4.17 -5.04 8.19
CA LEU A 571 4.75 -4.21 9.23
C LEU A 571 5.91 -4.95 9.91
N PRO A 572 7.15 -4.41 9.90
CA PRO A 572 8.38 -5.11 10.30
C PRO A 572 8.35 -5.73 11.69
N GLU A 573 8.96 -6.89 11.90
CA GLU A 573 8.90 -7.66 13.16
C GLU A 573 9.33 -6.87 14.39
N GLU A 574 10.35 -6.03 14.22
CA GLU A 574 10.96 -5.14 15.21
C GLU A 574 10.13 -3.89 15.51
N SER A 575 9.14 -3.56 14.67
CA SER A 575 8.31 -2.35 14.84
C SER A 575 7.23 -2.57 15.91
N GLU A 576 7.07 -1.59 16.79
CA GLU A 576 5.97 -1.49 17.76
C GLU A 576 4.84 -0.58 17.24
N CYS A 577 5.11 0.25 16.25
CA CYS A 577 4.13 1.02 15.51
C CYS A 577 4.72 1.49 14.19
N VAL A 578 3.86 1.81 13.24
CA VAL A 578 4.21 2.55 12.03
C VAL A 578 3.65 3.96 12.18
N GLU A 579 4.50 4.97 12.04
CA GLU A 579 4.09 6.37 12.12
C GLU A 579 3.61 6.91 10.76
N VAL A 580 2.87 8.03 10.79
CA VAL A 580 2.42 8.69 9.56
C VAL A 580 3.62 9.11 8.71
N GLY A 581 3.58 8.78 7.42
CA GLY A 581 4.65 9.05 6.48
C GLY A 581 5.77 8.01 6.48
N GLU A 582 5.80 7.08 7.43
CA GLU A 582 6.79 6.01 7.47
C GLU A 582 6.55 5.02 6.30
N PRO A 583 7.59 4.66 5.54
CA PRO A 583 7.45 3.76 4.41
C PRO A 583 7.26 2.30 4.86
N VAL A 584 6.12 1.71 4.49
CA VAL A 584 5.81 0.30 4.72
C VAL A 584 6.00 -0.52 3.44
N GLU A 585 6.50 -1.74 3.57
CA GLU A 585 6.53 -2.70 2.47
C GLU A 585 5.09 -3.12 2.16
N VAL A 586 4.68 -3.02 0.89
CA VAL A 586 3.33 -3.40 0.44
C VAL A 586 3.42 -4.39 -0.71
N ILE A 587 2.45 -5.29 -0.80
CA ILE A 587 2.18 -6.15 -1.95
C ILE A 587 0.92 -5.64 -2.64
N PHE A 588 0.97 -5.45 -3.97
CA PHE A 588 -0.22 -5.12 -4.75
C PHE A 588 -1.09 -6.35 -4.96
N LEU A 589 -2.37 -6.23 -4.60
CA LEU A 589 -3.34 -7.30 -4.77
C LEU A 589 -3.94 -7.21 -6.19
N PRO A 590 -4.16 -8.36 -6.86
CA PRO A 590 -4.87 -8.38 -8.13
C PRO A 590 -6.33 -7.93 -7.95
N LYS A 591 -6.89 -7.31 -8.99
CA LYS A 591 -8.26 -6.79 -9.01
C LYS A 591 -9.21 -7.70 -9.76
#